data_AF-A0A965AJF1-F1
#
_entry.id   AF-A0A965AJF1-F1
#
_cell.length_a   1.000
_cell.length_b   1.000
_cell.length_c   1.000
_cell.angle_alpha   90.00
_cell.angle_beta   90.00
_cell.angle_gamma   90.00
#
_symmetry.space_group_name_H-M   'P 1'
#
loop_
_entity.id
_entity.type
_entity.pdbx_description
1 polymer ?
#
loop_
_entity_poly.entity_id
_entity_poly.type
_entity_poly.pdbx_seq_one_letter_code
_entity_poly.pdbx_strand_id
1 'polypeptide(L)'
;MIYEARTYRLKPRGVPEFIDTFGKAYEKRQSLSKISAFFYTEIGPLNEVIHIWPYKNADERDKKRARSVKDKKYAWPPKVGHLQEHMQSELFVPSPFTPTFAKGNKGPIFEWREYQIIPGMIPELYKSWEKAIGARTEISELVMAMHTDAGSLNKFVHIWAYESLEHRAEVRAEAMAKGIWPPKGRKETLQTQANKIVLAAPFSPIR
;
A
#
# COMPACT_ATOMS: atom_id res chain seq x y z
N MET A 1 -3.46 5.95 -14.66
CA MET A 1 -3.92 5.15 -13.51
C MET A 1 -3.30 5.76 -12.27
N ILE A 2 -4.08 5.93 -11.21
CA ILE A 2 -3.66 6.39 -9.89
C ILE A 2 -4.16 5.40 -8.84
N TYR A 3 -3.52 5.39 -7.68
CA TYR A 3 -3.92 4.60 -6.54
C TYR A 3 -4.26 5.52 -5.37
N GLU A 4 -5.44 5.40 -4.81
CA GLU A 4 -5.77 6.04 -3.55
C GLU A 4 -5.51 5.06 -2.42
N ALA A 5 -4.50 5.33 -1.59
CA ALA A 5 -4.36 4.63 -0.32
C ALA A 5 -5.04 5.47 0.76
N ARG A 6 -5.93 4.85 1.55
CA ARG A 6 -6.39 5.47 2.79
C ARG A 6 -5.95 4.64 3.98
N THR A 7 -5.37 5.34 4.94
CA THR A 7 -4.80 4.80 6.16
C THR A 7 -5.57 5.36 7.33
N TYR A 8 -6.22 4.48 8.10
CA TYR A 8 -7.04 4.88 9.25
C TYR A 8 -6.40 4.37 10.54
N ARG A 9 -6.14 5.30 11.47
CA ARG A 9 -5.87 4.96 12.86
C ARG A 9 -7.21 4.72 13.55
N LEU A 10 -7.31 3.59 14.21
CA LEU A 10 -8.49 3.15 14.94
C LEU A 10 -8.23 3.17 16.45
N LYS A 11 -9.30 3.29 17.21
CA LYS A 11 -9.30 3.07 18.66
C LYS A 11 -8.74 1.68 18.98
N PRO A 12 -8.07 1.50 20.12
CA PRO A 12 -7.61 0.19 20.57
C PRO A 12 -8.70 -0.87 20.49
N ARG A 13 -8.36 -2.04 19.95
CA ARG A 13 -9.29 -3.17 19.71
C ARG A 13 -10.34 -2.95 18.61
N GLY A 14 -10.27 -1.85 17.86
CA GLY A 14 -11.22 -1.54 16.77
C GLY A 14 -10.96 -2.28 15.45
N VAL A 15 -9.75 -2.84 15.24
CA VAL A 15 -9.38 -3.48 13.97
C VAL A 15 -10.31 -4.63 13.57
N PRO A 16 -10.66 -5.60 14.45
CA PRO A 16 -11.53 -6.71 14.08
C PRO A 16 -12.92 -6.25 13.63
N GLU A 17 -13.55 -5.35 14.39
CA GLU A 17 -14.87 -4.78 14.07
C GLU A 17 -14.82 -3.98 12.76
N PHE A 18 -13.76 -3.21 12.55
CA PHE A 18 -13.57 -2.44 11.33
C PHE A 18 -13.47 -3.36 10.11
N ILE A 19 -12.64 -4.40 10.17
CA ILE A 19 -12.45 -5.35 9.07
C ILE A 19 -13.76 -6.07 8.74
N ASP A 20 -14.49 -6.56 9.76
CA ASP A 20 -15.78 -7.22 9.56
C ASP A 20 -16.82 -6.29 8.91
N THR A 21 -17.01 -5.11 9.49
CA THR A 21 -18.00 -4.13 9.01
C THR A 21 -17.67 -3.60 7.62
N PHE A 22 -16.39 -3.31 7.35
CA PHE A 22 -15.92 -2.89 6.04
C PHE A 22 -16.08 -4.02 5.02
N GLY A 23 -15.71 -5.26 5.36
CA GLY A 23 -15.80 -6.43 4.49
C GLY A 23 -17.22 -6.67 4.01
N LYS A 24 -18.19 -6.67 4.93
CA LYS A 24 -19.63 -6.79 4.62
C LYS A 24 -20.13 -5.70 3.67
N ALA A 25 -19.74 -4.44 3.89
CA ALA A 25 -20.08 -3.36 2.98
C ALA A 25 -19.38 -3.50 1.62
N TYR A 26 -18.14 -3.99 1.63
CA TYR A 26 -17.32 -4.15 0.44
C TYR A 26 -17.88 -5.18 -0.55
N GLU A 27 -18.57 -6.22 -0.07
CA GLU A 27 -19.23 -7.23 -0.91
C GLU A 27 -20.16 -6.62 -1.97
N LYS A 28 -20.85 -5.52 -1.63
CA LYS A 28 -21.71 -4.78 -2.56
C LYS A 28 -20.92 -3.75 -3.36
N ARG A 29 -20.02 -3.02 -2.70
CA ARG A 29 -19.20 -1.95 -3.28
C ARG A 29 -18.26 -2.42 -4.39
N GLN A 30 -17.74 -3.65 -4.31
CA GLN A 30 -16.77 -4.20 -5.27
C GLN A 30 -17.31 -4.30 -6.70
N SER A 31 -18.63 -4.35 -6.87
CA SER A 31 -19.29 -4.29 -8.20
C SER A 31 -19.09 -2.95 -8.92
N LEU A 32 -18.84 -1.87 -8.17
CA LEU A 32 -18.57 -0.53 -8.70
C LEU A 32 -17.07 -0.19 -8.70
N SER A 33 -16.36 -0.57 -7.64
CA SER A 33 -14.92 -0.32 -7.53
C SER A 33 -14.28 -1.42 -6.70
N LYS A 34 -13.37 -2.19 -7.31
CA LYS A 34 -12.56 -3.19 -6.62
C LYS A 34 -11.36 -2.52 -5.95
N ILE A 35 -10.98 -2.99 -4.76
CA ILE A 35 -9.70 -2.61 -4.15
C ILE A 35 -8.55 -3.40 -4.77
N SER A 36 -7.34 -2.87 -4.69
CA SER A 36 -6.10 -3.61 -4.98
C SER A 36 -5.64 -4.42 -3.78
N ALA A 37 -5.79 -3.85 -2.58
CA ALA A 37 -5.43 -4.49 -1.32
C ALA A 37 -6.18 -3.87 -0.14
N PHE A 38 -6.37 -4.67 0.90
CA PHE A 38 -6.69 -4.23 2.25
C PHE A 38 -5.70 -4.85 3.22
N PHE A 39 -5.06 -4.01 4.01
CA PHE A 39 -4.07 -4.39 5.01
C PHE A 39 -4.48 -3.92 6.41
N TYR A 40 -3.92 -4.57 7.43
CA TYR A 40 -3.89 -4.09 8.80
C TYR A 40 -2.50 -4.29 9.40
N THR A 41 -2.07 -3.39 10.27
CA THR A 41 -0.73 -3.41 10.84
C THR A 41 -0.61 -4.46 11.95
N GLU A 42 0.43 -5.30 11.85
CA GLU A 42 0.84 -6.26 12.87
C GLU A 42 2.05 -5.75 13.67
N ILE A 43 3.08 -5.24 12.98
CA ILE A 43 4.28 -4.67 13.61
C ILE A 43 4.48 -3.23 13.12
N GLY A 44 4.64 -2.31 14.07
CA GLY A 44 4.81 -0.89 13.81
C GLY A 44 3.63 -0.09 14.37
N PRO A 45 3.04 0.85 13.60
CA PRO A 45 1.93 1.65 14.10
C PRO A 45 0.63 0.81 14.27
N LEU A 46 0.38 0.35 15.50
CA LEU A 46 -0.75 -0.53 15.85
C LEU A 46 -2.13 0.14 15.67
N ASN A 47 -3.16 -0.69 15.57
CA ASN A 47 -4.56 -0.27 15.36
C ASN A 47 -4.75 0.52 14.06
N GLU A 48 -4.09 0.11 12.99
CA GLU A 48 -4.15 0.80 11.70
C GLU A 48 -4.61 -0.14 10.60
N VAL A 49 -5.47 0.37 9.71
CA VAL A 49 -5.90 -0.31 8.49
C VAL A 49 -5.56 0.53 7.27
N ILE A 50 -5.21 -0.12 6.17
CA ILE A 50 -4.84 0.53 4.91
C ILE A 50 -5.61 -0.12 3.78
N HIS A 51 -6.35 0.64 2.99
CA HIS A 51 -7.04 0.12 1.82
C HIS A 51 -6.71 0.91 0.56
N ILE A 52 -6.35 0.20 -0.51
CA ILE A 52 -5.82 0.76 -1.75
C ILE A 52 -6.85 0.61 -2.86
N TRP A 53 -7.21 1.71 -3.49
CA TRP A 53 -8.21 1.77 -4.56
C TRP A 53 -7.56 2.23 -5.88
N PRO A 54 -7.57 1.39 -6.93
CA PRO A 54 -7.12 1.79 -8.26
C PRO A 54 -8.20 2.61 -8.99
N TYR A 55 -7.79 3.69 -9.64
CA TYR A 55 -8.63 4.52 -10.52
C TYR A 55 -7.87 4.92 -11.77
N LYS A 56 -8.55 4.97 -12.93
CA LYS A 56 -7.98 5.45 -14.19
C LYS A 56 -7.36 6.84 -14.02
N ASN A 57 -8.08 7.73 -13.33
CA ASN A 57 -7.72 9.12 -13.02
C ASN A 57 -8.58 9.67 -11.87
N ALA A 58 -8.35 10.94 -11.48
CA ALA A 58 -9.10 11.62 -10.42
C ALA A 58 -10.61 11.79 -10.71
N ASP A 59 -10.98 12.05 -11.96
CA ASP A 59 -12.39 12.18 -12.37
C ASP A 59 -13.17 10.86 -12.17
N GLU A 60 -12.59 9.73 -12.56
CA GLU A 60 -13.21 8.43 -12.34
C GLU A 60 -13.33 8.11 -10.84
N ARG A 61 -12.30 8.47 -10.05
CA ARG A 61 -12.34 8.34 -8.58
C ARG A 61 -13.54 9.09 -8.01
N ASP A 62 -13.72 10.35 -8.38
CA ASP A 62 -14.77 11.19 -7.82
C ASP A 62 -16.16 10.71 -8.23
N LYS A 63 -16.34 10.32 -9.50
CA LYS A 63 -17.58 9.69 -10.00
C LYS A 63 -17.91 8.40 -9.23
N LYS A 64 -16.92 7.51 -9.05
CA LYS A 64 -17.11 6.24 -8.31
C LYS A 64 -17.39 6.47 -6.83
N ARG A 65 -16.79 7.47 -6.19
CA ARG A 65 -17.06 7.85 -4.79
C ARG A 65 -18.46 8.43 -4.62
N ALA A 66 -18.83 9.41 -5.44
CA ALA A 66 -20.16 10.02 -5.41
C ALA A 66 -21.27 8.97 -5.63
N ARG A 67 -21.10 8.10 -6.65
CA ARG A 67 -22.04 7.02 -6.93
C ARG A 67 -22.16 6.01 -5.79
N SER A 68 -21.08 5.77 -5.03
CA SER A 68 -21.08 4.87 -3.86
C SER A 68 -22.05 5.31 -2.77
N VAL A 69 -22.09 6.62 -2.52
CA VAL A 69 -22.87 7.23 -1.45
C VAL A 69 -24.31 7.45 -1.90
N LYS A 70 -24.49 7.86 -3.17
CA LYS A 70 -25.82 8.15 -3.73
C LYS A 70 -26.69 6.89 -3.86
N ASP A 71 -26.12 5.78 -4.31
CA ASP A 71 -26.88 4.56 -4.62
C ASP A 71 -26.79 3.57 -3.45
N LYS A 72 -27.91 3.43 -2.73
CA LYS A 72 -28.03 2.58 -1.52
C LYS A 72 -27.62 1.12 -1.76
N LYS A 73 -27.67 0.63 -3.00
CA LYS A 73 -27.31 -0.77 -3.30
C LYS A 73 -25.84 -1.08 -3.01
N TYR A 74 -24.96 -0.08 -2.95
CA TYR A 74 -23.54 -0.28 -2.65
C TYR A 74 -23.23 -0.32 -1.16
N ALA A 75 -24.23 -0.12 -0.28
CA ALA A 75 -24.08 -0.17 1.17
C ALA A 75 -22.90 0.69 1.70
N TRP A 76 -22.72 1.90 1.15
CA TRP A 76 -21.56 2.76 1.42
C TRP A 76 -22.00 4.15 1.92
N PRO A 77 -21.27 4.77 2.88
CA PRO A 77 -20.08 4.26 3.60
C PRO A 77 -20.42 3.23 4.69
N PRO A 78 -19.48 2.34 5.06
CA PRO A 78 -19.64 1.44 6.20
C PRO A 78 -19.76 2.24 7.51
N LYS A 79 -20.54 1.72 8.46
CA LYS A 79 -20.77 2.34 9.78
C LYS A 79 -19.59 2.07 10.73
N VAL A 80 -18.43 2.64 10.44
CA VAL A 80 -17.17 2.44 11.18
C VAL A 80 -16.59 3.73 11.77
N GLY A 81 -17.29 4.86 11.61
CA GLY A 81 -16.80 6.18 12.02
C GLY A 81 -16.51 6.28 13.52
N HIS A 82 -17.24 5.55 14.37
CA HIS A 82 -17.02 5.55 15.82
C HIS A 82 -15.69 4.90 16.25
N LEU A 83 -15.08 4.11 15.36
CA LEU A 83 -13.79 3.45 15.59
C LEU A 83 -12.60 4.33 15.18
N GLN A 84 -12.81 5.34 14.34
CA GLN A 84 -11.73 6.09 13.70
C GLN A 84 -11.24 7.24 14.58
N GLU A 85 -9.92 7.32 14.77
CA GLU A 85 -9.26 8.45 15.46
C GLU A 85 -8.61 9.41 14.46
N HIS A 86 -7.98 8.87 13.41
CA HIS A 86 -7.35 9.65 12.36
C HIS A 86 -7.54 8.99 11.01
N MET A 87 -7.72 9.80 9.97
CA MET A 87 -7.83 9.36 8.59
C MET A 87 -6.86 10.14 7.72
N GLN A 88 -6.03 9.41 6.97
CA GLN A 88 -5.21 9.95 5.89
C GLN A 88 -5.64 9.35 4.57
N SER A 89 -5.71 10.17 3.53
CA SER A 89 -6.00 9.75 2.16
C SER A 89 -4.97 10.38 1.23
N GLU A 90 -4.28 9.54 0.46
CA GLU A 90 -3.19 9.95 -0.42
C GLU A 90 -3.44 9.40 -1.82
N LEU A 91 -3.13 10.20 -2.83
CA LEU A 91 -3.14 9.77 -4.22
C LEU A 91 -1.71 9.47 -4.65
N PHE A 92 -1.53 8.31 -5.25
CA PHE A 92 -0.25 7.79 -5.68
C PHE A 92 -0.23 7.56 -7.18
N VAL A 93 0.94 7.83 -7.78
CA VAL A 93 1.29 7.47 -9.14
C VAL A 93 2.21 6.25 -9.09
N PRO A 94 1.93 5.18 -9.85
CA PRO A 94 2.78 3.99 -9.90
C PRO A 94 4.18 4.33 -10.43
N SER A 95 5.21 3.63 -9.96
CA SER A 95 6.52 3.68 -10.59
C SER A 95 6.49 3.01 -11.97
N PRO A 96 7.45 3.31 -12.88
CA PRO A 96 7.54 2.69 -14.20
C PRO A 96 7.69 1.15 -14.15
N PHE A 97 8.36 0.63 -13.13
CA PHE A 97 8.63 -0.81 -12.96
C PHE A 97 7.52 -1.59 -12.24
N THR A 98 6.52 -0.90 -11.66
CA THR A 98 5.28 -1.53 -11.18
C THR A 98 4.06 -0.71 -11.63
N PRO A 99 3.72 -0.70 -12.93
CA PRO A 99 2.63 0.10 -13.47
C PRO A 99 1.25 -0.34 -12.95
N THR A 100 1.15 -1.60 -12.51
CA THR A 100 -0.04 -2.20 -11.93
C THR A 100 0.27 -2.90 -10.63
N PHE A 101 -0.67 -2.84 -9.68
CA PHE A 101 -0.61 -3.64 -8.46
C PHE A 101 -0.54 -5.15 -8.77
N ALA A 102 0.25 -5.89 -7.99
CA ALA A 102 0.34 -7.34 -8.15
C ALA A 102 -1.02 -8.05 -7.95
N LYS A 103 -1.20 -9.21 -8.56
CA LYS A 103 -2.46 -9.98 -8.56
C LYS A 103 -2.26 -11.39 -8.02
N GLY A 104 -3.32 -11.94 -7.44
CA GLY A 104 -3.31 -13.29 -6.87
C GLY A 104 -2.73 -13.29 -5.46
N ASN A 105 -2.70 -14.46 -4.84
CA ASN A 105 -2.17 -14.62 -3.49
C ASN A 105 -0.66 -14.32 -3.49
N LYS A 106 -0.25 -13.32 -2.69
CA LYS A 106 1.15 -12.92 -2.50
C LYS A 106 1.63 -13.09 -1.06
N GLY A 107 0.72 -13.17 -0.10
CA GLY A 107 1.01 -13.08 1.34
C GLY A 107 1.46 -14.40 1.98
N PRO A 108 1.33 -14.54 3.31
CA PRO A 108 0.48 -13.73 4.19
C PRO A 108 1.11 -12.45 4.74
N ILE A 109 2.44 -12.31 4.71
CA ILE A 109 3.18 -11.22 5.34
C ILE A 109 3.57 -10.19 4.28
N PHE A 110 3.37 -8.91 4.60
CA PHE A 110 3.81 -7.82 3.74
C PHE A 110 4.63 -6.80 4.53
N GLU A 111 5.70 -6.31 3.94
CA GLU A 111 6.42 -5.15 4.45
C GLU A 111 6.03 -3.91 3.65
N TRP A 112 5.37 -2.97 4.32
CA TRP A 112 5.10 -1.64 3.78
C TRP A 112 6.21 -0.70 4.19
N ARG A 113 6.90 -0.10 3.21
CA ARG A 113 8.00 0.85 3.44
C ARG A 113 7.62 2.22 2.92
N GLU A 114 7.80 3.24 3.75
CA GLU A 114 7.50 4.64 3.45
C GLU A 114 8.78 5.46 3.55
N TYR A 115 9.16 6.08 2.44
CA TYR A 115 10.36 6.90 2.33
C TYR A 115 9.96 8.34 2.04
N GLN A 116 10.41 9.27 2.87
CA GLN A 116 10.35 10.69 2.55
C GLN A 116 11.56 11.01 1.68
N ILE A 117 11.30 11.45 0.45
CA ILE A 117 12.30 11.73 -0.57
C ILE A 117 12.60 13.23 -0.57
N ILE A 118 13.85 13.60 -0.81
CA ILE A 118 14.21 15.01 -1.00
C ILE A 118 13.39 15.57 -2.19
N PRO A 119 12.77 16.75 -2.09
CA PRO A 119 12.01 17.34 -3.18
C PRO A 119 12.80 17.33 -4.50
N GLY A 120 12.14 16.89 -5.58
CA GLY A 120 12.75 16.77 -6.91
C GLY A 120 13.59 15.51 -7.15
N MET A 121 13.82 14.65 -6.16
CA MET A 121 14.69 13.46 -6.30
C MET A 121 13.97 12.17 -6.71
N ILE A 122 12.65 12.18 -6.93
CA ILE A 122 11.90 10.99 -7.40
C ILE A 122 12.47 10.41 -8.71
N PRO A 123 12.81 11.21 -9.75
CA PRO A 123 13.41 10.67 -10.98
C PRO A 123 14.74 9.94 -10.72
N GLU A 124 15.59 10.51 -9.86
CA GLU A 124 16.88 9.94 -9.51
C GLU A 124 16.74 8.67 -8.66
N LEU A 125 15.75 8.64 -7.76
CA LEU A 125 15.35 7.42 -7.06
C LEU A 125 14.97 6.33 -8.05
N TYR A 126 14.15 6.61 -9.07
CA TYR A 126 13.73 5.63 -10.07
C TYR A 126 14.90 5.11 -10.90
N LYS A 127 15.80 5.97 -11.37
CA LYS A 127 17.02 5.53 -12.07
C LYS A 127 17.87 4.58 -11.23
N SER A 128 17.97 4.82 -9.92
CA SER A 128 18.70 3.91 -9.02
C SER A 128 17.97 2.58 -8.83
N TRP A 129 16.65 2.61 -8.66
CA TRP A 129 15.80 1.43 -8.51
C TRP A 129 15.81 0.55 -9.76
N GLU A 130 15.67 1.12 -10.95
CA GLU A 130 15.65 0.37 -12.22
C GLU A 130 16.88 -0.51 -12.42
N LYS A 131 18.05 -0.07 -11.94
CA LYS A 131 19.30 -0.85 -12.00
C LYS A 131 19.33 -2.06 -11.07
N ALA A 132 18.58 -2.01 -9.97
CA ALA A 132 18.61 -3.01 -8.91
C ALA A 132 17.35 -3.90 -8.88
N ILE A 133 16.23 -3.41 -9.41
CA ILE A 133 14.93 -4.02 -9.18
C ILE A 133 14.81 -5.40 -9.81
N GLY A 134 15.38 -5.63 -11.00
CA GLY A 134 15.34 -6.93 -11.68
C GLY A 134 15.90 -8.06 -10.81
N ALA A 135 17.16 -7.94 -10.38
CA ALA A 135 17.78 -8.92 -9.49
C ALA A 135 17.09 -9.01 -8.12
N ARG A 136 16.53 -7.90 -7.61
CA ARG A 136 15.80 -7.92 -6.34
C ARG A 136 14.47 -8.68 -6.43
N THR A 137 13.79 -8.60 -7.58
CA THR A 137 12.50 -9.29 -7.78
C THR A 137 12.64 -10.79 -8.01
N GLU A 138 13.84 -11.29 -8.31
CA GLU A 138 14.12 -12.73 -8.39
C GLU A 138 14.07 -13.41 -7.01
N ILE A 139 14.37 -12.67 -5.94
CA ILE A 139 14.44 -13.19 -4.56
C ILE A 139 13.31 -12.68 -3.67
N SER A 140 12.49 -11.73 -4.14
CA SER A 140 11.33 -11.23 -3.39
C SER A 140 10.32 -10.53 -4.26
N GLU A 141 9.04 -10.79 -4.03
CA GLU A 141 7.97 -10.19 -4.81
C GLU A 141 7.76 -8.72 -4.41
N LEU A 142 7.93 -7.81 -5.39
CA LEU A 142 7.48 -6.43 -5.27
C LEU A 142 6.00 -6.33 -5.63
N VAL A 143 5.14 -6.09 -4.65
CA VAL A 143 3.68 -5.97 -4.83
C VAL A 143 3.30 -4.65 -5.49
N MET A 144 3.96 -3.57 -5.07
CA MET A 144 3.72 -2.22 -5.56
C MET A 144 4.88 -1.30 -5.18
N ALA A 145 5.27 -0.42 -6.10
CA ALA A 145 6.05 0.78 -5.81
C ALA A 145 5.39 2.00 -6.44
N MET A 146 5.28 3.10 -5.69
CA MET A 146 4.53 4.29 -6.09
C MET A 146 4.98 5.52 -5.32
N HIS A 147 4.76 6.71 -5.88
CA HIS A 147 5.03 7.97 -5.19
C HIS A 147 3.75 8.81 -5.08
N THR A 148 3.69 9.65 -4.05
CA THR A 148 2.54 10.54 -3.83
C THR A 148 2.49 11.66 -4.85
N ASP A 149 1.31 11.86 -5.42
CA ASP A 149 0.94 13.03 -6.23
C ASP A 149 0.15 14.05 -5.40
N ALA A 150 -0.72 13.57 -4.49
CA ALA A 150 -1.47 14.42 -3.56
C ALA A 150 -1.55 13.79 -2.16
N GLY A 151 -1.58 14.62 -1.12
CA GLY A 151 -1.50 14.20 0.29
C GLY A 151 -0.12 14.51 0.87
N SER A 152 0.52 13.55 1.54
CA SER A 152 1.88 13.74 2.07
C SER A 152 2.92 13.73 0.93
N LEU A 153 3.28 14.91 0.43
CA LEU A 153 4.14 15.06 -0.74
C LEU A 153 5.56 14.52 -0.55
N ASN A 154 6.20 14.20 -1.68
CA ASN A 154 7.55 13.63 -1.77
C ASN A 154 7.69 12.29 -1.03
N LYS A 155 6.61 11.54 -0.87
CA LYS A 155 6.66 10.19 -0.29
C LYS A 155 6.75 9.14 -1.39
N PHE A 156 7.64 8.18 -1.22
CA PHE A 156 7.73 6.97 -2.01
C PHE A 156 7.38 5.75 -1.14
N VAL A 157 6.43 4.95 -1.61
CA VAL A 157 5.97 3.73 -0.95
C VAL A 157 6.35 2.54 -1.80
N HIS A 158 6.86 1.49 -1.15
CA HIS A 158 7.01 0.17 -1.76
C HIS A 158 6.56 -0.92 -0.80
N ILE A 159 5.94 -1.94 -1.37
CA ILE A 159 5.29 -3.04 -0.65
C ILE A 159 5.90 -4.34 -1.15
N TRP A 160 6.48 -5.11 -0.24
CA TRP A 160 7.08 -6.42 -0.52
C TRP A 160 6.27 -7.51 0.14
N ALA A 161 6.12 -8.65 -0.53
CA ALA A 161 5.47 -9.81 0.05
C ALA A 161 6.48 -10.87 0.51
N TYR A 162 6.12 -11.58 1.57
CA TYR A 162 6.92 -12.61 2.21
C TYR A 162 6.03 -13.74 2.72
N GLU A 163 6.59 -14.94 2.73
CA GLU A 163 5.92 -16.14 3.27
C GLU A 163 5.86 -16.11 4.79
N SER A 164 6.91 -15.57 5.43
CA SER A 164 7.05 -15.47 6.88
C SER A 164 8.00 -14.33 7.26
N LEU A 165 8.08 -14.03 8.56
CA LEU A 165 9.09 -13.08 9.07
C LEU A 165 10.53 -13.64 8.93
N GLU A 166 10.69 -14.97 8.99
CA GLU A 166 11.97 -15.66 8.76
C GLU A 166 12.40 -15.48 7.30
N HIS A 167 11.52 -15.81 6.35
CA HIS A 167 11.77 -15.64 4.92
C HIS A 167 12.12 -14.18 4.60
N ARG A 168 11.45 -13.21 5.24
CA ARG A 168 11.82 -11.80 5.14
C ARG A 168 13.25 -11.53 5.61
N ALA A 169 13.68 -12.11 6.73
CA ALA A 169 15.02 -11.93 7.26
C ALA A 169 16.08 -12.53 6.32
N GLU A 170 15.85 -13.75 5.84
CA GLU A 170 16.71 -14.48 4.90
C GLU A 170 16.92 -13.71 3.59
N VAL A 171 15.83 -13.31 2.92
CA VAL A 171 15.89 -12.52 1.68
C VAL A 171 16.66 -11.23 1.85
N ARG A 172 16.47 -10.55 2.99
CA ARG A 172 17.17 -9.29 3.25
C ARG A 172 18.66 -9.53 3.47
N ALA A 173 19.03 -10.58 4.18
CA ALA A 173 20.43 -10.97 4.36
C ALA A 173 21.07 -11.34 3.02
N GLU A 174 20.39 -12.13 2.19
CA GLU A 174 20.83 -12.52 0.87
C GLU A 174 21.02 -11.31 -0.06
N ALA A 175 20.05 -10.41 -0.12
CA ALA A 175 20.12 -9.23 -0.95
C ALA A 175 21.31 -8.32 -0.61
N MET A 176 21.65 -8.22 0.70
CA MET A 176 22.82 -7.48 1.16
C MET A 176 24.12 -8.23 0.82
N ALA A 177 24.19 -9.53 1.10
CA ALA A 177 25.38 -10.35 0.84
C ALA A 177 25.75 -10.36 -0.66
N LYS A 178 24.75 -10.43 -1.54
CA LYS A 178 24.93 -10.38 -3.00
C LYS A 178 25.09 -8.94 -3.54
N GLY A 179 24.95 -7.91 -2.71
CA GLY A 179 25.02 -6.51 -3.13
C GLY A 179 23.91 -6.08 -4.10
N ILE A 180 22.79 -6.82 -4.13
CA ILE A 180 21.60 -6.55 -4.95
C ILE A 180 20.82 -5.35 -4.39
N TRP A 181 20.81 -5.21 -3.06
CA TRP A 181 20.02 -4.19 -2.36
C TRP A 181 20.72 -3.68 -1.10
N PRO A 182 20.62 -2.38 -0.74
CA PRO A 182 19.84 -1.31 -1.39
C PRO A 182 20.43 -0.83 -2.72
N PRO A 183 19.63 -0.17 -3.59
CA PRO A 183 20.11 0.38 -4.84
C PRO A 183 21.28 1.34 -4.60
N LYS A 184 22.33 1.20 -5.40
CA LYS A 184 23.45 2.14 -5.38
C LYS A 184 22.95 3.48 -5.95
N GLY A 185 22.82 4.47 -5.09
CA GLY A 185 22.36 5.81 -5.44
C GLY A 185 23.08 6.89 -4.64
N ARG A 186 22.81 8.16 -4.98
CA ARG A 186 23.32 9.30 -4.22
C ARG A 186 22.77 9.20 -2.78
N LYS A 187 23.65 9.27 -1.76
CA LYS A 187 23.26 9.15 -0.34
C LYS A 187 22.21 10.18 0.09
N GLU A 188 22.03 11.24 -0.70
CA GLU A 188 21.18 12.40 -0.44
C GLU A 188 19.78 12.29 -1.06
N THR A 189 19.31 11.14 -1.54
CA THR A 189 17.93 11.06 -2.11
C THR A 189 16.84 10.95 -1.04
N LEU A 190 17.17 10.46 0.15
CA LEU A 190 16.24 10.10 1.21
C LEU A 190 16.37 11.07 2.41
N GLN A 191 15.25 11.56 2.93
CA GLN A 191 15.18 12.34 4.18
C GLN A 191 14.90 11.45 5.39
N THR A 192 13.84 10.63 5.32
CA THR A 192 13.46 9.71 6.39
C THR A 192 12.93 8.39 5.81
N GLN A 193 12.96 7.34 6.62
CA GLN A 193 12.36 6.05 6.28
C GLN A 193 11.59 5.50 7.47
N ALA A 194 10.48 4.84 7.17
CA ALA A 194 9.73 4.01 8.09
C ALA A 194 9.35 2.71 7.39
N ASN A 195 9.14 1.66 8.18
CA ASN A 195 8.52 0.43 7.71
C ASN A 195 7.54 -0.11 8.75
N LYS A 196 6.59 -0.90 8.27
CA LYS A 196 5.65 -1.66 9.10
C LYS A 196 5.39 -3.01 8.46
N ILE A 197 5.14 -4.02 9.30
CA ILE A 197 4.65 -5.32 8.85
C ILE A 197 3.14 -5.27 8.89
N VAL A 198 2.52 -5.62 7.77
CA VAL A 198 1.08 -5.64 7.61
C VAL A 198 0.62 -7.00 7.12
N LEU A 199 -0.59 -7.36 7.51
CA LEU A 199 -1.28 -8.58 7.09
C LEU A 199 -2.43 -8.20 6.16
N ALA A 200 -2.71 -9.06 5.17
CA ALA A 200 -3.85 -8.88 4.29
C ALA A 200 -5.15 -9.29 5.02
N ALA A 201 -6.19 -8.46 4.92
CA ALA A 201 -7.52 -8.82 5.44
C ALA A 201 -8.13 -9.99 4.63
N PRO A 202 -9.11 -10.74 5.19
CA PRO A 202 -9.66 -11.93 4.54
C PRO A 202 -10.22 -11.75 3.12
N PHE A 203 -10.77 -10.57 2.82
CA PHE A 203 -11.34 -10.22 1.52
C PHE A 203 -10.36 -9.48 0.60
N SER A 204 -9.10 -9.31 1.02
CA SER A 204 -8.08 -8.63 0.22
C SER A 204 -7.70 -9.48 -1.00
N PRO A 205 -7.64 -8.92 -2.23
CA PRO A 205 -7.32 -9.70 -3.44
C PRO A 205 -5.90 -10.29 -3.51
N ILE A 206 -5.05 -9.98 -2.54
CA ILE A 206 -3.65 -10.41 -2.45
C ILE A 206 -3.40 -11.41 -1.31
N ARG A 207 -4.46 -11.81 -0.60
CA ARG A 207 -4.40 -12.85 0.44
C ARG A 207 -4.32 -14.25 -0.18
#